data_AF-A0A352Q871-F1
#
_entry.id   AF-A0A352Q871-F1
#
_cell.length_a   1.000
_cell.length_b   1.000
_cell.length_c   1.000
_cell.angle_alpha   90.00
_cell.angle_beta   90.00
_cell.angle_gamma   90.00
#
_symmetry.space_group_name_H-M   'P 1'
#
loop_
_entity.id
_entity.type
_entity.pdbx_description
1 polymer ?
#
loop_
_entity_poly.entity_id
_entity_poly.type
_entity_poly.pdbx_seq_one_letter_code
_entity_poly.pdbx_strand_id
1 'polypeptide(L)' 'LTGGVDAHALEKPKRFFGAARNIENGGSLTIIATTLVDTGSKMDEVIYE' A
#
# COMPACT_ATOMS: atom_id res chain seq x y z
N LEU A 1 4.34 -15.78 -1.27
CA LEU A 1 2.99 -15.50 -1.81
C LEU A 1 3.01 -15.76 -3.31
N THR A 2 1.85 -15.86 -3.97
CA THR A 2 1.76 -15.74 -5.43
C THR A 2 2.47 -14.45 -5.88
N GLY A 3 3.11 -14.45 -7.06
CA GLY A 3 3.78 -13.25 -7.59
C GLY A 3 5.19 -12.92 -7.07
N GLY A 4 5.82 -13.79 -6.27
CA GLY A 4 7.22 -13.60 -5.85
C GLY A 4 7.43 -12.59 -4.71
N VAL A 5 6.34 -12.21 -4.03
CA VAL A 5 6.39 -11.33 -2.86
C VAL A 5 6.56 -12.15 -1.58
N ASP A 6 7.51 -11.73 -0.75
CA ASP A 6 7.71 -12.27 0.60
C ASP A 6 6.50 -11.93 1.50
N ALA A 7 6.12 -12.86 2.38
CA ALA A 7 4.94 -12.70 3.23
C ALA A 7 4.98 -11.45 4.14
N HIS A 8 6.18 -10.98 4.50
CA HIS A 8 6.39 -9.82 5.36
C HIS A 8 6.73 -8.55 4.59
N ALA A 9 6.99 -8.62 3.28
CA ALA A 9 7.38 -7.46 2.47
C ALA A 9 6.33 -6.34 2.50
N LEU A 10 5.04 -6.70 2.61
CA LEU A 10 3.94 -5.73 2.61
C LEU A 10 3.64 -5.11 3.97
N GLU A 11 4.28 -5.55 5.06
CA GLU A 11 4.01 -5.01 6.41
C GLU A 11 4.38 -3.52 6.51
N LYS A 12 5.56 -3.14 6.01
CA LYS A 12 6.04 -1.75 6.06
C LYS A 12 5.23 -0.82 5.14
N PRO A 13 5.01 -1.13 3.85
CA PRO A 13 4.18 -0.30 2.98
C PRO A 13 2.75 -0.12 3.51
N LYS A 14 2.11 -1.18 4.03
CA LYS A 14 0.76 -1.10 4.61
C LYS A 14 0.71 -0.16 5.81
N ARG A 15 1.70 -0.22 6.71
CA ARG A 15 1.80 0.72 7.84
C ARG A 15 2.00 2.16 7.38
N PHE A 16 2.83 2.37 6.36
CA PHE A 16 3.08 3.71 5.81
C PHE A 16 1.80 4.31 5.21
N PHE A 17 1.11 3.57 4.34
CA PHE A 17 -0.13 4.05 3.72
C PHE A 17 -1.27 4.21 4.73
N GLY A 18 -1.38 3.29 5.69
CA GLY A 18 -2.32 3.36 6.81
C GLY A 18 -2.00 4.45 7.85
N ALA A 19 -0.92 5.21 7.68
CA ALA A 19 -0.68 6.41 8.47
C ALA A 19 -1.68 7.53 8.13
N ALA A 20 -2.19 7.57 6.89
CA ALA A 20 -3.20 8.54 6.47
C ALA A 20 -4.45 8.44 7.35
N ARG A 21 -4.83 9.55 7.99
CA ARG A 21 -5.96 9.62 8.93
C ARG A 21 -6.38 11.06 9.18
N ASN A 22 -7.66 11.24 9.45
CA ASN A 22 -8.19 12.46 10.05
C ASN A 22 -8.27 12.27 11.57
N ILE A 23 -7.72 13.20 12.35
CA ILE A 23 -7.74 13.14 13.82
C ILE A 23 -8.81 14.12 14.32
N GLU A 24 -9.84 13.61 15.01
CA GLU A 24 -11.04 14.36 15.42
C GLU A 24 -10.74 15.70 16.13
N ASN A 25 -9.74 15.72 17.01
CA ASN A 25 -9.33 16.91 17.77
C ASN A 25 -7.91 17.37 17.39
N GLY A 26 -7.50 17.13 16.15
CA GLY A 26 -6.14 17.43 15.67
C GLY A 26 -6.09 17.80 14.19
N GLY A 27 -4.89 17.70 13.61
CA GLY A 27 -4.71 17.84 12.17
C GLY A 27 -5.02 16.55 11.41
N SER A 28 -4.91 16.62 10.08
CA SER A 28 -5.07 15.46 9.20
C SER A 28 -3.77 15.14 8.46
N LEU A 29 -3.50 13.86 8.27
CA LEU A 29 -2.51 13.38 7.30
C LEU A 29 -3.24 12.77 6.11
N THR A 30 -3.14 13.42 4.96
CA THR A 30 -3.65 12.89 3.69
C THR A 30 -2.48 12.35 2.88
N ILE A 31 -2.56 11.10 2.45
CA ILE A 31 -1.59 10.48 1.54
C ILE A 31 -2.30 10.24 0.22
N ILE A 32 -1.68 10.72 -0.86
CA ILE A 32 -2.07 10.43 -2.23
C ILE A 32 -0.86 9.77 -2.88
N ALA A 33 -1.06 8.61 -3.49
CA ALA A 33 -0.02 7.93 -4.25
C ALA A 33 -0.59 7.35 -5.54
N THR A 34 0.32 7.05 -6.45
CA THR A 34 0.01 6.35 -7.69
C THR A 34 0.28 4.85 -7.50
N THR A 35 -0.54 4.03 -8.13
CA THR A 35 -0.30 2.60 -8.25
C THR A 35 -0.11 2.24 -9.71
N LEU A 36 0.73 1.24 -9.98
CA LEU A 36 0.79 0.61 -11.28
C LEU A 36 -0.26 -0.49 -11.33
N VAL A 37 -0.95 -0.62 -12.46
CA VAL A 37 -1.93 -1.66 -12.76
C VAL A 37 -1.70 -2.14 -14.19
N ASP A 38 -2.20 -3.33 -14.52
CA ASP A 38 -2.11 -3.92 -15.87
C ASP A 38 -0.68 -4.00 -16.45
N THR A 39 0.33 -4.14 -15.58
CA THR A 39 1.74 -4.22 -15.99
C THR A 39 2.14 -5.59 -16.55
N GLY A 40 1.26 -6.59 -16.42
CA GLY A 40 1.56 -8.00 -16.68
C GLY A 40 2.42 -8.67 -15.60
N SER A 41 2.74 -7.95 -14.52
CA SER A 41 3.48 -8.48 -13.37
C SER A 41 2.52 -8.98 -12.29
N LYS A 42 2.59 -10.28 -11.98
CA LYS A 42 1.86 -10.86 -10.84
C LYS A 42 2.25 -10.25 -9.49
N MET A 43 3.43 -9.63 -9.40
CA MET A 43 3.85 -8.91 -8.21
C MET A 43 3.04 -7.63 -8.03
N ASP A 44 2.83 -6.88 -9.12
CA ASP A 44 2.09 -5.62 -9.08
C ASP A 44 0.59 -5.88 -8.83
N GLU A 45 0.05 -6.96 -9.43
CA GLU A 45 -1.31 -7.44 -9.12
C GLU A 45 -1.49 -7.73 -7.62
N VAL A 46 -0.52 -8.42 -7.00
CA VAL A 46 -0.55 -8.76 -5.56
C VAL A 46 -0.32 -7.55 -4.66
N ILE A 47 0.37 -6.50 -5.13
CA ILE A 47 0.53 -5.25 -4.37
C ILE A 47 -0.73 -4.39 -4.44
N TYR A 48 -1.45 -4.46 -5.55
CA TYR A 48 -2.69 -3.71 -5.78
C TYR A 48 -3.89 -4.28 -5.01
N GLU A 49 -4.00 -5.61 -4.91
CA GLU A 49 -5.02 -6.33 -4.13
C GLU A 49 -4.83 -6.22 -2.59
#